data_AF-A0A927L3J2-F1
#
_entry.id   AF-A0A927L3J2-F1
#
_cell.length_a   1.000
_cell.length_b   1.000
_cell.length_c   1.000
_cell.angle_alpha   90.00
_cell.angle_beta   90.00
_cell.angle_gamma   90.00
#
_symmetry.space_group_name_H-M   'P 1'
#
loop_
_entity.id
_entity.type
_entity.pdbx_description
1 polymer ?
#
loop_
_entity_poly.entity_id
_entity_poly.type
_entity_poly.pdbx_seq_one_letter_code
_entity_poly.pdbx_strand_id
1 'polypeptide(L)' 'MSATSLADRLAHEAGSYVRSTTSTSKPQRTVLESFPAGGPRGQWPAESFAAEQRREGVPARVVMDLNSDSFLVIVEVAS' A
#
# COMPACT_ATOMS: atom_id res chain seq x y z
N MET A 1 -26.55 -36.15 25.89
CA MET A 1 -25.57 -36.22 24.78
C MET A 1 -26.06 -35.27 23.71
N SER A 2 -25.71 -33.98 23.81
CA SER A 2 -26.30 -32.94 22.97
C SER A 2 -25.64 -32.93 21.59
N ALA A 3 -26.46 -33.06 20.56
CA ALA A 3 -26.07 -32.93 19.16
C ALA A 3 -25.53 -31.52 18.91
N THR A 4 -24.31 -31.40 18.40
CA THR A 4 -23.79 -30.14 17.87
C THR A 4 -24.72 -29.68 16.74
N SER A 5 -25.47 -28.63 17.05
CA SER A 5 -26.52 -28.05 16.24
C SER A 5 -26.04 -27.83 14.81
N LEU A 6 -26.92 -28.10 13.84
CA LEU A 6 -26.65 -27.79 12.43
C LEU A 6 -26.28 -26.30 12.28
N ALA A 7 -26.89 -25.43 13.08
CA ALA A 7 -26.62 -24.00 13.08
C ALA A 7 -25.18 -23.66 13.50
N ASP A 8 -24.61 -24.38 14.48
CA ASP A 8 -23.22 -24.17 14.91
C ASP A 8 -22.23 -24.56 13.81
N ARG A 9 -22.50 -25.65 13.10
CA ARG A 9 -21.66 -26.10 11.99
C ARG A 9 -21.76 -25.16 10.79
N LEU A 10 -22.96 -24.68 10.48
CA LEU A 10 -23.17 -23.69 9.42
C LEU A 10 -22.55 -22.33 9.74
N ALA A 11 -22.54 -21.90 11.00
CA ALA A 11 -21.86 -20.66 11.41
C ALA A 11 -20.33 -20.77 11.27
N HIS A 12 -19.77 -21.95 11.57
CA HIS A 12 -18.34 -22.23 11.36
C HIS A 12 -17.97 -22.26 9.87
N GLU A 13 -18.87 -22.77 9.02
CA GLU A 13 -18.69 -22.87 7.56
C GLU A 13 -18.91 -21.52 6.84
N ALA A 14 -19.89 -20.72 7.26
CA ALA A 14 -20.22 -19.43 6.66
C ALA A 14 -19.13 -18.36 6.85
N GLY A 15 -18.32 -18.47 7.92
CA GLY A 15 -17.16 -17.59 8.13
C GLY A 15 -16.13 -17.65 7.00
N SER A 16 -16.12 -18.74 6.21
CA SER A 16 -15.20 -18.95 5.10
C SER A 16 -15.57 -18.23 3.79
N TYR A 17 -16.83 -17.79 3.63
CA TYR A 17 -17.32 -17.30 2.33
C TYR A 17 -17.34 -15.77 2.18
N VAL A 18 -16.97 -15.02 3.23
CA VAL A 18 -17.14 -13.55 3.24
C VAL A 18 -15.93 -12.78 2.66
N ARG A 19 -14.84 -13.44 2.23
CA ARG A 19 -13.64 -12.71 1.76
C ARG A 19 -13.00 -13.20 0.45
N SER A 20 -13.79 -13.73 -0.49
CA SER A 20 -13.17 -14.37 -1.67
C SER A 20 -13.91 -14.20 -3.00
N THR A 21 -14.51 -13.05 -3.33
CA THR A 21 -15.05 -12.83 -4.69
C THR A 21 -14.77 -11.48 -5.34
N THR A 22 -13.94 -10.62 -4.74
CA THR A 22 -13.35 -9.48 -5.44
C THR A 22 -11.95 -9.23 -4.87
N SER A 23 -10.97 -9.97 -5.40
CA SER A 23 -9.57 -9.65 -5.15
C SER A 23 -9.24 -8.38 -5.94
N THR A 24 -9.52 -7.21 -5.38
CA THR A 24 -8.93 -5.95 -5.85
C THR A 24 -7.42 -6.18 -5.88
N SER A 25 -6.84 -6.26 -7.07
CA SER A 25 -5.40 -6.38 -7.24
C SER A 25 -4.76 -5.25 -6.45
N LYS A 26 -3.79 -5.57 -5.58
CA LYS A 26 -3.06 -4.53 -4.86
C LYS A 26 -2.39 -3.67 -5.92
N PRO A 27 -2.58 -2.34 -5.94
CA PRO A 27 -1.94 -1.51 -6.95
C PRO A 27 -0.44 -1.69 -6.87
N GLN A 28 0.16 -2.05 -8.00
CA GLN A 28 1.61 -2.20 -8.12
C GLN A 28 2.25 -0.81 -8.02
N ARG A 29 3.39 -0.74 -7.34
CA ARG A 29 4.15 0.49 -7.12
C ARG A 29 5.43 0.44 -7.92
N THR A 30 5.70 1.50 -8.67
CA THR A 30 6.97 1.71 -9.36
C THR A 30 7.70 2.84 -8.67
N VAL A 31 8.95 2.60 -8.26
CA VAL A 31 9.82 3.63 -7.69
C VAL A 31 10.41 4.46 -8.83
N LEU A 32 10.28 5.78 -8.74
CA LEU A 32 10.88 6.74 -9.65
C LEU A 32 12.26 7.19 -9.15
N GLU A 33 12.38 7.46 -7.85
CA GLU A 33 13.61 7.95 -7.22
C GLU A 33 13.64 7.62 -5.72
N SER A 34 14.83 7.55 -5.12
CA SER A 34 15.04 7.29 -3.69
C SER A 34 15.93 8.35 -3.05
N PHE A 35 15.54 8.84 -1.87
CA PHE A 35 16.26 9.86 -1.11
C PHE A 35 16.55 9.38 0.31
N PRO A 36 17.74 9.62 0.89
CA PRO A 36 18.02 9.25 2.26
C PRO A 36 17.15 10.06 3.24
N ALA A 37 16.66 9.43 4.31
CA ALA A 37 15.79 10.10 5.29
C ALA A 37 16.53 11.18 6.11
N GLY A 38 17.85 11.06 6.26
CA GLY A 38 18.70 11.97 7.03
C GLY A 38 19.25 13.19 6.27
N GLY A 39 18.52 13.73 5.30
CA GLY A 39 18.98 14.86 4.47
C GLY A 39 19.28 16.16 5.27
N PRO A 40 19.96 17.14 4.65
CA PRO A 40 20.25 18.43 5.29
C PRO A 40 18.98 19.07 5.86
N ARG A 41 19.05 19.49 7.14
CA ARG A 41 17.90 20.12 7.83
C ARG A 41 17.35 21.29 7.01
N GLY A 42 16.03 21.32 6.84
CA GLY A 42 15.33 22.36 6.07
C GLY A 42 15.17 22.07 4.58
N GLN A 43 15.70 20.93 4.08
CA GLN A 43 15.45 20.45 2.72
C GLN A 43 14.53 19.21 2.76
N TRP A 44 13.61 19.15 1.80
CA TRP A 44 12.63 18.07 1.63
C TRP A 44 12.70 17.54 0.20
N PRO A 45 13.81 16.86 -0.17
CA PRO A 45 14.13 16.57 -1.57
C PRO A 45 13.12 15.62 -2.22
N ALA A 46 12.62 14.63 -1.48
CA ALA A 46 11.61 13.69 -1.97
C ALA A 46 10.28 14.40 -2.25
N GLU A 47 9.86 15.30 -1.37
CA GLU A 47 8.63 16.07 -1.49
C GLU A 47 8.69 17.07 -2.65
N SER A 48 9.82 17.77 -2.80
CA SER A 48 10.07 18.68 -3.91
C SER A 48 10.05 17.96 -5.25
N PHE A 49 10.78 16.85 -5.38
CA PHE A 49 10.79 16.04 -6.60
C PHE A 49 9.39 15.50 -6.91
N ALA A 50 8.69 14.94 -5.92
CA ALA A 50 7.32 14.48 -6.13
C ALA A 50 6.36 15.62 -6.52
N ALA A 51 6.57 16.85 -6.04
CA ALA A 51 5.79 18.01 -6.45
C ALA A 51 6.08 18.41 -7.90
N GLU A 52 7.32 18.36 -8.35
CA GLU A 52 7.70 18.58 -9.75
C GLU A 52 7.06 17.54 -10.67
N GLN A 53 7.16 16.24 -10.32
CA GLN A 53 6.48 15.17 -11.06
C GLN A 53 4.97 15.41 -11.17
N ARG A 54 4.32 15.86 -10.09
CA ARG A 54 2.88 16.19 -10.12
C ARG A 54 2.57 17.39 -11.00
N ARG A 55 3.45 18.40 -11.08
CA ARG A 55 3.30 19.54 -12.01
C ARG A 55 3.40 19.10 -13.47
N GLU A 56 4.15 18.03 -13.73
CA GLU A 56 4.27 17.39 -15.05
C GLU A 56 3.13 16.38 -15.34
N GLY A 57 2.18 16.21 -14.42
CA GLY A 57 1.04 15.31 -14.57
C GLY A 57 1.30 13.86 -14.17
N VAL A 58 2.47 13.56 -13.60
CA VAL A 58 2.78 12.24 -13.04
C VAL A 58 2.24 12.16 -11.61
N PRO A 59 1.38 11.18 -11.25
CA PRO A 59 0.74 11.10 -9.93
C PRO A 59 1.69 10.56 -8.84
N ALA A 60 2.84 11.20 -8.67
CA ALA A 60 3.90 10.78 -7.77
C ALA A 60 3.57 11.02 -6.29
N ARG A 61 3.93 10.04 -5.45
CA ARG A 61 3.78 10.07 -3.98
C ARG A 61 5.09 9.73 -3.30
N VAL A 62 5.32 10.33 -2.13
CA VAL A 62 6.44 9.97 -1.25
C VAL A 62 5.96 8.91 -0.27
N VAL A 63 6.72 7.83 -0.11
CA VAL A 63 6.54 6.82 0.93
C VAL A 63 7.85 6.60 1.66
N MET A 64 7.79 6.27 2.95
CA MET A 64 8.99 5.93 3.72
C MET A 64 9.24 4.43 3.64
N ASP A 65 10.45 4.05 3.23
CA ASP A 65 10.97 2.70 3.41
C ASP A 65 11.83 2.67 4.68
N LEU A 66 11.30 2.00 5.70
CA LEU A 66 11.95 1.85 6.99
C LEU A 66 13.14 0.90 6.96
N ASN A 67 13.18 -0.05 6.00
CA ASN A 67 14.26 -1.03 5.91
C ASN A 67 15.55 -0.40 5.40
N SER A 68 15.44 0.56 4.49
CA SER A 68 16.57 1.29 3.89
C SER A 68 16.75 2.70 4.43
N ASP A 69 15.94 3.11 5.41
CA ASP A 69 15.91 4.47 5.97
C ASP A 69 15.88 5.55 4.88
N SER A 70 14.96 5.38 3.93
CA SER A 70 14.87 6.21 2.73
C SER A 70 13.43 6.59 2.41
N PHE A 71 13.26 7.77 1.82
CA PHE A 71 12.02 8.20 1.18
C PHE A 71 12.04 7.79 -0.29
N LEU A 72 11.04 7.02 -0.70
CA LEU A 72 10.85 6.60 -2.08
C LEU A 72 9.77 7.46 -2.72
N VAL A 73 10.05 8.00 -3.91
CA VAL A 73 9.04 8.62 -4.76
C VAL A 73 8.50 7.55 -5.69
N ILE A 74 7.20 7.28 -5.61
CA ILE A 74 6.53 6.20 -6.33
C ILE A 74 5.38 6.70 -7.19
N VAL A 75 5.01 5.90 -8.19
CA VAL A 75 3.70 5.94 -8.84
C VAL A 75 2.96 4.64 -8.55
N GLU A 76 1.65 4.73 -8.34
CA GLU A 76 0.79 3.54 -8.32
C GLU A 76 0.23 3.31 -9.71
N VAL A 77 0.42 2.11 -10.22
CA VAL A 77 -0.19 1.64 -11.46
C VAL A 77 -1.34 0.71 -11.09
N ALA A 78 -2.47 0.86 -11.78
CA ALA A 78 -3.55 -0.12 -11.70
C ALA A 78 -3.02 -1.44 -12.26
N SER A 79 -3.09 -2.49 -11.45
CA SER A 79 -2.66 -3.85 -11.80
C SER A 79 -3.78 -4.66 -12.40
#